data_AF-A0A6S7GCG0-F1
#
_entry.id   AF-A0A6S7GCG0-F1
#
_cell.length_a   1.000
_cell.length_b   1.000
_cell.length_c   1.000
_cell.angle_alpha   90.00
_cell.angle_beta   90.00
_cell.angle_gamma   90.00
#
_symmetry.space_group_name_H-M   'P 1'
#
loop_
_entity.id
_entity.type
_entity.pdbx_description
1 polymer ?
#
loop_
_entity_poly.entity_id
_entity_poly.type
_entity_poly.pdbx_seq_one_letter_code
_entity_poly.pdbx_strand_id
1 'polypeptide(L)'
;MAEDEEDLNRLNNFDREGLPNSGSEREIIEYYFHKGFEYKNIVLFLQRYHGIRLSERTLKRRLKDFGLKRRELVDENVEGRARDIIKEELSAGPDSLNGYRTMWHILRLRHHINVPRQLVASIMKESGILDMTNDIHKEALWFCFADVFQTDLDKAKQHWNSHRIRKSHETTVPGVPDILYFLPEQSGGDRQDCLAQVPLCKLEEVEQQILGGSREEETDEVWEEYFHYVMENNGLTYPTTIFEAGELFQSLVNFATGLTEAN
;
A
#
# COMPACT_ATOMS: atom_id res chain seq x y z
N MET A 1 5.75 -2.91 22.02
CA MET A 1 5.83 -1.43 22.02
C MET A 1 5.04 -0.82 20.88
N ALA A 2 5.37 -1.07 19.60
CA ALA A 2 4.53 -0.58 18.49
C ALA A 2 3.16 -1.28 18.40
N GLU A 3 3.08 -2.55 18.83
CA GLU A 3 1.82 -3.31 18.93
C GLU A 3 0.88 -2.80 20.04
N ASP A 4 1.43 -2.17 21.09
CA ASP A 4 0.65 -1.68 22.24
C ASP A 4 -0.01 -0.31 21.94
N GLU A 5 0.61 0.49 21.07
CA GLU A 5 0.15 1.85 20.72
C GLU A 5 -0.93 1.83 19.63
N GLU A 6 -0.89 0.86 18.72
CA GLU A 6 -1.95 0.62 17.72
C GLU A 6 -3.24 0.09 18.38
N ASP A 7 -3.12 -0.72 19.43
CA ASP A 7 -4.24 -1.17 20.25
C ASP A 7 -4.82 -0.06 21.13
N LEU A 8 -4.00 0.88 21.61
CA LEU A 8 -4.44 2.09 22.32
C LEU A 8 -5.16 3.10 21.39
N ASN A 9 -4.70 3.26 20.14
CA ASN A 9 -5.42 4.07 19.15
C ASN A 9 -6.75 3.44 18.71
N ARG A 10 -6.86 2.10 18.72
CA ARG A 10 -8.14 1.39 18.56
C ARG A 10 -9.09 1.56 19.76
N LEU A 11 -8.55 1.76 20.96
CA LEU A 11 -9.31 2.09 22.17
C LEU A 11 -9.93 3.50 22.11
N ASN A 12 -9.22 4.49 21.55
CA ASN A 12 -9.71 5.87 21.47
C ASN A 12 -10.74 6.10 20.35
N ASN A 13 -10.75 5.27 19.30
CA ASN A 13 -11.77 5.33 18.23
C ASN A 13 -13.03 4.50 18.51
N PHE A 14 -13.12 3.84 19.67
CA PHE A 14 -14.25 2.96 20.01
C PHE A 14 -15.51 3.70 20.48
N ASP A 15 -15.41 5.00 20.76
CA ASP A 15 -16.49 5.77 21.41
C ASP A 15 -17.53 6.37 20.47
N ARG A 16 -17.48 6.17 19.15
CA ARG A 16 -18.55 6.63 18.24
C ARG A 16 -18.70 5.70 17.03
N GLU A 17 -19.49 4.64 17.19
CA GLU A 17 -20.43 4.05 16.21
C GLU A 17 -20.53 2.51 16.32
N GLY A 18 -21.75 2.03 16.61
CA GLY A 18 -22.18 0.67 16.23
C GLY A 18 -21.76 -0.51 17.11
N LEU A 19 -21.83 -0.40 18.44
CA LEU A 19 -21.86 -1.60 19.29
C LEU A 19 -23.14 -2.41 18.97
N PRO A 20 -23.06 -3.75 18.84
CA PRO A 20 -24.26 -4.56 18.66
C PRO A 20 -25.14 -4.45 19.92
N ASN A 21 -26.21 -3.65 19.86
CA ASN A 21 -27.05 -3.33 21.02
C ASN A 21 -27.94 -4.50 21.49
N SER A 22 -28.06 -5.57 20.70
CA SER A 22 -28.77 -6.79 21.08
C SER A 22 -28.42 -7.92 20.11
N GLY A 23 -27.81 -8.98 20.62
CA GLY A 23 -27.54 -10.21 19.91
C GLY A 23 -27.38 -11.35 20.90
N SER A 24 -27.49 -12.59 20.44
CA SER A 24 -27.17 -13.75 21.27
C SER A 24 -25.70 -13.71 21.75
N GLU A 25 -25.37 -14.40 22.85
CA GLU A 25 -23.98 -14.53 23.33
C GLU A 25 -23.01 -14.90 22.19
N ARG A 26 -23.49 -15.73 21.25
CA ARG A 26 -22.75 -16.16 20.07
C ARG A 26 -22.45 -15.01 19.11
N GLU A 27 -23.45 -14.23 18.72
CA GLU A 27 -23.31 -13.13 17.74
C GLU A 27 -22.35 -12.04 18.25
N ILE A 28 -22.42 -11.73 19.54
CA ILE A 28 -21.53 -10.74 20.17
C ILE A 28 -20.09 -11.27 20.22
N ILE A 29 -19.90 -12.56 20.56
CA ILE A 29 -18.57 -13.20 20.52
C ILE A 29 -18.01 -13.20 19.09
N GLU A 30 -18.83 -13.55 18.10
CA GLU A 30 -18.46 -13.54 16.67
C GLU A 30 -18.04 -12.13 16.21
N TYR A 31 -18.83 -11.10 16.55
CA TYR A 31 -18.52 -9.71 16.22
C TYR A 31 -17.12 -9.29 16.70
N TYR A 32 -16.83 -9.46 18.00
CA TYR A 32 -15.53 -9.08 18.54
C TYR A 32 -14.40 -9.97 18.04
N PHE A 33 -14.69 -11.24 17.75
CA PHE A 33 -13.72 -12.15 17.14
C PHE A 33 -13.33 -11.70 15.73
N HIS A 34 -14.28 -11.36 14.88
CA HIS A 34 -14.04 -10.91 13.51
C HIS A 34 -13.36 -9.53 13.44
N LYS A 35 -13.72 -8.61 14.35
CA LYS A 35 -12.97 -7.34 14.55
C LYS A 35 -11.50 -7.54 14.91
N GLY A 36 -11.16 -8.74 15.39
CA GLY A 36 -9.77 -9.18 15.50
C GLY A 36 -9.10 -8.95 16.83
N PHE A 37 -9.86 -8.56 17.85
CA PHE A 37 -9.38 -8.34 19.22
C PHE A 37 -8.78 -9.59 19.85
N GLU A 38 -7.76 -9.43 20.67
CA GLU A 38 -7.22 -10.54 21.47
C GLU A 38 -8.27 -11.16 22.41
N TYR A 39 -8.08 -12.42 22.80
CA TYR A 39 -9.02 -13.10 23.71
C TYR A 39 -9.25 -12.35 25.02
N LYS A 40 -8.21 -11.71 25.56
CA LYS A 40 -8.28 -10.86 26.75
C LYS A 40 -9.22 -9.67 26.53
N ASN A 41 -9.04 -8.97 25.40
CA ASN A 41 -9.82 -7.80 25.04
C ASN A 41 -11.29 -8.17 24.78
N ILE A 42 -11.54 -9.30 24.11
CA ILE A 42 -12.91 -9.81 23.91
C ILE A 42 -13.61 -10.06 25.25
N VAL A 43 -12.95 -10.73 26.20
CA VAL A 43 -13.50 -10.97 27.54
C VAL A 43 -13.83 -9.64 28.26
N LEU A 44 -12.93 -8.67 28.18
CA LEU A 44 -13.14 -7.35 28.77
C LEU A 44 -14.33 -6.61 28.14
N PHE A 45 -14.47 -6.64 26.81
CA PHE A 45 -15.58 -5.99 26.11
C PHE A 45 -16.93 -6.66 26.40
N LEU A 46 -16.97 -7.99 26.45
CA LEU A 46 -18.16 -8.76 26.84
C LEU A 46 -18.61 -8.39 28.25
N GLN A 47 -17.68 -8.25 29.20
CA GLN A 47 -18.01 -7.86 30.57
C GLN A 47 -18.44 -6.39 30.66
N ARG A 48 -17.74 -5.49 29.96
CA ARG A 48 -17.91 -4.04 30.08
C ARG A 48 -19.16 -3.52 29.37
N TYR A 49 -19.45 -4.04 28.18
CA TYR A 49 -20.50 -3.52 27.30
C TYR A 49 -21.74 -4.41 27.25
N HIS A 50 -21.61 -5.71 27.54
CA HIS A 50 -22.71 -6.68 27.41
C HIS A 50 -23.08 -7.41 28.71
N GLY A 51 -22.37 -7.13 29.81
CA GLY A 51 -22.59 -7.80 31.10
C GLY A 51 -22.27 -9.30 31.12
N ILE A 52 -21.66 -9.83 30.05
CA ILE A 52 -21.33 -11.24 29.88
C ILE A 52 -19.97 -11.50 30.54
N ARG A 53 -19.99 -12.20 31.68
CA ARG A 53 -18.76 -12.60 32.38
C ARG A 53 -18.27 -13.95 31.87
N LEU A 54 -17.19 -13.94 31.08
CA LEU A 54 -16.50 -15.16 30.62
C LEU A 54 -15.04 -15.16 31.09
N SER A 55 -14.49 -16.36 31.24
CA SER A 55 -13.03 -16.52 31.30
C SER A 55 -12.49 -16.71 29.89
N GLU A 56 -11.19 -16.41 29.67
CA GLU A 56 -10.53 -16.72 28.40
C GLU A 56 -10.69 -18.20 28.01
N ARG A 57 -10.69 -19.10 29.00
CA ARG A 57 -10.88 -20.55 28.78
C ARG A 57 -12.28 -20.84 28.23
N THR A 58 -13.30 -20.21 28.79
CA THR A 58 -14.69 -20.36 28.33
C THR A 58 -14.86 -19.76 26.93
N LEU A 59 -14.28 -18.59 26.69
CA LEU A 59 -14.27 -17.96 25.36
C LEU A 59 -13.61 -18.87 24.31
N LYS A 60 -12.42 -19.40 24.59
CA LYS A 60 -11.71 -20.34 23.68
C LYS A 60 -12.53 -21.60 23.40
N ARG A 61 -13.26 -22.12 24.40
CA ARG A 61 -14.17 -23.25 24.20
C ARG A 61 -15.35 -22.89 23.30
N ARG A 62 -16.03 -21.76 23.58
CA ARG A 62 -17.14 -21.27 22.74
C ARG A 62 -16.72 -21.06 21.29
N LEU A 63 -15.56 -20.43 21.06
CA LEU A 63 -15.01 -20.25 19.72
C LEU A 63 -14.76 -21.57 19.00
N LYS A 64 -14.26 -22.59 19.71
CA LYS A 64 -14.11 -23.95 19.16
C LYS A 64 -15.47 -24.56 18.80
N ASP A 65 -16.47 -24.43 19.67
CA ASP A 65 -17.82 -24.94 19.45
C ASP A 65 -18.50 -24.23 18.27
N PHE A 66 -18.18 -22.96 18.03
CA PHE A 66 -18.65 -22.17 16.89
C PHE A 66 -17.83 -22.40 15.60
N GLY A 67 -16.77 -23.20 15.65
CA GLY A 67 -15.88 -23.45 14.50
C GLY A 67 -14.95 -22.28 14.15
N LEU A 68 -14.87 -21.25 15.00
CA LEU A 68 -14.13 -20.02 14.75
C LEU A 68 -12.65 -20.19 15.11
N LYS A 69 -11.78 -20.10 14.09
CA LYS A 69 -10.33 -20.19 14.25
C LYS A 69 -9.65 -18.90 13.80
N ARG A 70 -8.61 -18.48 14.54
CA ARG A 70 -7.79 -17.29 14.24
C ARG A 70 -6.94 -17.43 12.99
N ARG A 71 -6.82 -18.65 12.49
CA ARG A 71 -6.23 -19.00 11.21
C ARG A 71 -7.09 -20.14 10.70
N GLU A 72 -7.81 -19.92 9.62
CA GLU A 72 -8.50 -21.01 8.93
C GLU A 72 -7.41 -21.93 8.34
N LEU A 73 -7.65 -23.24 8.31
CA LEU A 73 -6.81 -24.10 7.49
C LEU A 73 -7.12 -23.70 6.05
N VAL A 74 -6.11 -23.19 5.35
CA VAL A 74 -6.29 -22.83 3.93
C VAL A 74 -6.39 -24.15 3.18
N ASP A 75 -7.61 -24.51 2.82
CA ASP A 75 -7.89 -25.54 1.83
C ASP A 75 -8.24 -24.87 0.49
N GLU A 76 -8.31 -25.67 -0.58
CA GLU A 76 -8.61 -25.19 -1.94
C GLU A 76 -9.97 -24.46 -2.01
N ASN A 77 -10.90 -24.77 -1.11
CA ASN A 77 -12.23 -24.15 -1.07
C ASN A 77 -12.19 -22.75 -0.41
N VAL A 78 -11.42 -22.58 0.67
CA VAL A 78 -11.15 -21.26 1.29
C VAL A 78 -10.40 -20.36 0.33
N GLU A 79 -9.40 -20.90 -0.37
CA GLU A 79 -8.65 -20.16 -1.40
C GLU A 79 -9.55 -19.76 -2.57
N GLY A 80 -10.38 -20.68 -3.08
CA GLY A 80 -11.36 -20.39 -4.13
C GLY A 80 -12.33 -19.28 -3.74
N ARG A 81 -12.95 -19.38 -2.55
CA ARG A 81 -13.84 -18.33 -2.01
C ARG A 81 -13.12 -16.99 -1.87
N ALA A 82 -11.89 -16.99 -1.36
CA ALA A 82 -11.09 -15.77 -1.25
C ALA A 82 -10.82 -15.17 -2.63
N ARG A 83 -10.51 -15.98 -3.65
CA ARG A 83 -10.27 -15.53 -5.02
C ARG A 83 -11.52 -14.90 -5.64
N ASP A 84 -12.69 -15.53 -5.47
CA ASP A 84 -13.94 -15.02 -6.01
C ASP A 84 -14.32 -13.67 -5.37
N ILE A 85 -14.22 -13.56 -4.05
CA ILE A 85 -14.52 -12.32 -3.33
C ILE A 85 -13.48 -11.22 -3.64
N ILE A 86 -12.20 -11.56 -3.74
CA ILE A 86 -11.17 -10.61 -4.15
C ILE A 86 -11.51 -10.04 -5.53
N LYS A 87 -11.91 -10.89 -6.50
CA LYS A 87 -12.33 -10.42 -7.83
C LYS A 87 -13.57 -9.54 -7.76
N GLU A 88 -14.57 -9.92 -6.98
CA GLU A 88 -15.80 -9.13 -6.79
C GLU A 88 -15.48 -7.75 -6.20
N GLU A 89 -14.71 -7.69 -5.11
CA GLU A 89 -14.30 -6.43 -4.47
C GLU A 89 -13.39 -5.57 -5.35
N LEU A 90 -12.60 -6.18 -6.24
CA LEU A 90 -11.82 -5.44 -7.23
C LEU A 90 -12.70 -4.86 -8.35
N SER A 91 -13.79 -5.56 -8.71
CA SER A 91 -14.72 -5.11 -9.75
C SER A 91 -15.75 -4.09 -9.27
N ALA A 92 -16.08 -4.09 -7.97
CA ALA A 92 -17.03 -3.17 -7.35
C ALA A 92 -16.30 -1.93 -6.79
N GLY A 93 -16.19 -0.85 -7.58
CA GLY A 93 -15.68 0.45 -7.10
C GLY A 93 -16.47 0.97 -5.89
N PRO A 94 -15.91 1.84 -5.00
CA PRO A 94 -14.95 2.94 -5.20
C PRO A 94 -13.60 2.75 -4.46
N ASP A 95 -13.34 1.53 -4.00
CA ASP A 95 -12.17 1.13 -3.18
C ASP A 95 -11.18 0.26 -3.97
N SER A 96 -11.26 0.27 -5.31
CA SER A 96 -10.53 -0.62 -6.23
C SER A 96 -8.99 -0.48 -6.17
N LEU A 97 -8.48 0.60 -5.59
CA LEU A 97 -7.05 0.87 -5.39
C LEU A 97 -6.51 0.42 -4.03
N ASN A 98 -7.29 -0.38 -3.31
CA ASN A 98 -6.89 -0.92 -2.02
C ASN A 98 -5.85 -2.03 -2.20
N GLY A 99 -4.60 -1.74 -1.82
CA GLY A 99 -3.52 -2.74 -1.82
C GLY A 99 -3.88 -3.99 -1.01
N TYR A 100 -3.14 -5.08 -1.22
CA TYR A 100 -3.44 -6.40 -0.64
C TYR A 100 -3.61 -6.42 0.90
N ARG A 101 -3.05 -5.44 1.61
CA ARG A 101 -3.26 -5.28 3.07
C ARG A 101 -4.70 -4.88 3.39
N THR A 102 -5.26 -3.96 2.62
CA THR A 102 -6.64 -3.52 2.78
C THR A 102 -7.60 -4.61 2.31
N MET A 103 -7.30 -5.28 1.20
CA MET A 103 -8.07 -6.46 0.77
C MET A 103 -8.08 -7.57 1.83
N TRP A 104 -6.93 -7.86 2.46
CA TRP A 104 -6.85 -8.78 3.60
C TRP A 104 -7.72 -8.33 4.77
N HIS A 105 -7.82 -7.03 5.01
CA HIS A 105 -8.67 -6.47 6.06
C HIS A 105 -10.16 -6.60 5.72
N ILE A 106 -10.54 -6.31 4.48
CA ILE A 106 -11.91 -6.45 3.94
C ILE A 106 -12.38 -7.90 4.05
N LEU A 107 -11.56 -8.85 3.59
CA LEU A 107 -11.86 -10.28 3.68
C LEU A 107 -12.17 -10.70 5.11
N ARG A 108 -11.39 -10.20 6.07
CA ARG A 108 -11.57 -10.53 7.50
C ARG A 108 -12.80 -9.86 8.11
N LEU A 109 -13.03 -8.59 7.81
CA LEU A 109 -14.04 -7.78 8.49
C LEU A 109 -15.43 -7.91 7.87
N ARG A 110 -15.53 -7.89 6.54
CA ARG A 110 -16.79 -7.88 5.79
C ARG A 110 -17.22 -9.28 5.39
N HIS A 111 -16.26 -10.10 4.96
CA HIS A 111 -16.53 -11.44 4.42
C HIS A 111 -16.21 -12.57 5.39
N HIS A 112 -15.66 -12.25 6.57
CA HIS A 112 -15.33 -13.20 7.63
C HIS A 112 -14.35 -14.33 7.23
N ILE A 113 -13.58 -14.12 6.17
CA ILE A 113 -12.55 -15.05 5.67
C ILE A 113 -11.20 -14.71 6.30
N ASN A 114 -10.55 -15.72 6.87
CA ASN A 114 -9.30 -15.51 7.61
C ASN A 114 -8.13 -16.26 6.96
N VAL A 115 -7.56 -15.62 5.95
CA VAL A 115 -6.43 -16.12 5.17
C VAL A 115 -5.12 -15.41 5.52
N PRO A 116 -3.96 -16.04 5.28
CA PRO A 116 -2.67 -15.38 5.39
C PRO A 116 -2.58 -14.18 4.45
N ARG A 117 -1.99 -13.08 4.93
CA ARG A 117 -1.79 -11.87 4.11
C ARG A 117 -1.01 -12.14 2.82
N GLN A 118 -0.04 -13.05 2.86
CA GLN A 118 0.74 -13.43 1.66
C GLN A 118 -0.11 -14.14 0.61
N LEU A 119 -1.13 -14.90 1.01
CA LEU A 119 -2.07 -15.54 0.09
C LEU A 119 -2.92 -14.48 -0.64
N VAL A 120 -3.37 -13.45 0.08
CA VAL A 120 -4.10 -12.33 -0.56
C VAL A 120 -3.21 -11.62 -1.57
N ALA A 121 -1.93 -11.40 -1.25
CA ALA A 121 -0.98 -10.80 -2.17
C ALA A 121 -0.74 -11.66 -3.41
N SER A 122 -0.62 -12.99 -3.27
CA SER A 122 -0.46 -13.89 -4.42
C SER A 122 -1.72 -13.94 -5.28
N ILE A 123 -2.90 -14.06 -4.68
CA ILE A 123 -4.18 -14.06 -5.41
C ILE A 123 -4.38 -12.75 -6.17
N MET A 124 -4.09 -11.60 -5.55
CA MET A 124 -4.19 -10.30 -6.23
C MET A 124 -3.15 -10.16 -7.35
N LYS A 125 -1.94 -10.71 -7.19
CA LYS A 125 -0.97 -10.76 -8.28
C LYS A 125 -1.47 -11.62 -9.45
N GLU A 126 -2.09 -12.76 -9.16
CA GLU A 126 -2.72 -13.66 -10.15
C GLU A 126 -4.00 -13.07 -10.77
N SER A 127 -4.61 -12.06 -10.15
CA SER A 127 -5.88 -11.48 -10.61
C SER A 127 -5.77 -10.72 -11.93
N GLY A 128 -4.55 -10.45 -12.42
CA GLY A 128 -4.30 -9.92 -13.76
C GLY A 128 -4.45 -8.41 -13.91
N ILE A 129 -4.60 -7.67 -12.81
CA ILE A 129 -4.70 -6.19 -12.85
C ILE A 129 -3.40 -5.56 -13.40
N LEU A 130 -2.25 -6.11 -13.03
CA LEU A 130 -0.94 -5.63 -13.48
C LEU A 130 -0.06 -6.82 -13.84
N ASP A 131 0.23 -6.96 -15.13
CA ASP A 131 1.18 -7.95 -15.63
C ASP A 131 2.55 -7.29 -15.88
N MET A 132 3.47 -7.44 -14.94
CA MET A 132 4.86 -6.93 -15.07
C MET A 132 5.69 -7.72 -16.10
N THR A 133 5.12 -8.74 -16.76
CA THR A 133 5.74 -9.39 -17.93
C THR A 133 5.27 -8.79 -19.24
N ASN A 134 4.18 -8.03 -19.24
CA ASN A 134 3.64 -7.36 -20.41
C ASN A 134 4.15 -5.93 -20.50
N ASP A 135 4.81 -5.58 -21.59
CA ASP A 135 5.44 -4.28 -21.76
C ASP A 135 4.40 -3.15 -21.80
N ILE A 136 3.20 -3.38 -22.35
CA ILE A 136 2.15 -2.36 -22.35
C ILE A 136 1.69 -1.97 -20.95
N HIS A 137 1.68 -2.92 -20.00
CA HIS A 137 1.34 -2.65 -18.62
C HIS A 137 2.46 -1.89 -17.92
N LYS A 138 3.74 -2.16 -18.24
CA LYS A 138 4.87 -1.41 -17.69
C LYS A 138 4.86 0.03 -18.18
N GLU A 139 4.70 0.22 -19.49
CA GLU A 139 4.70 1.54 -20.11
C GLU A 139 3.46 2.36 -19.73
N ALA A 140 2.27 1.76 -19.70
CA ALA A 140 1.08 2.44 -19.21
C ALA A 140 1.22 2.83 -17.73
N LEU A 141 1.85 1.97 -16.91
CA LEU A 141 2.10 2.26 -15.50
C LEU A 141 3.07 3.44 -15.35
N TRP A 142 4.16 3.45 -16.12
CA TRP A 142 5.10 4.56 -16.13
C TRP A 142 4.40 5.85 -16.59
N PHE A 143 3.75 5.84 -17.73
CA PHE A 143 3.06 6.98 -18.33
C PHE A 143 2.02 7.61 -17.37
N CYS A 144 1.22 6.79 -16.68
CA CYS A 144 0.17 7.32 -15.80
C CYS A 144 0.71 7.88 -14.48
N PHE A 145 1.78 7.28 -13.93
CA PHE A 145 2.22 7.58 -12.56
C PHE A 145 3.53 8.37 -12.49
N ALA A 146 4.31 8.47 -13.57
CA ALA A 146 5.62 9.14 -13.57
C ALA A 146 5.51 10.58 -13.05
N ASP A 147 4.59 11.39 -13.61
CA ASP A 147 4.42 12.79 -13.21
C ASP A 147 3.89 12.94 -11.78
N VAL A 148 2.97 12.06 -11.37
CA VAL A 148 2.41 12.05 -10.00
C VAL A 148 3.52 11.75 -8.99
N PHE A 149 4.33 10.72 -9.25
CA PHE A 149 5.46 10.37 -8.41
C PHE A 149 6.54 11.44 -8.42
N GLN A 150 6.87 11.99 -9.59
CA GLN A 150 7.85 13.06 -9.71
C GLN A 150 7.43 14.29 -8.89
N THR A 151 6.16 14.67 -8.97
CA THR A 151 5.60 15.77 -8.18
C THR A 151 5.73 15.52 -6.68
N ASP A 152 5.46 14.30 -6.20
CA ASP A 152 5.58 13.97 -4.77
C ASP A 152 7.04 13.85 -4.32
N LEU A 153 7.93 13.35 -5.18
CA LEU A 153 9.37 13.34 -4.95
C LEU A 153 9.93 14.75 -4.88
N ASP A 154 9.49 15.66 -5.74
CA ASP A 154 9.90 17.06 -5.71
C ASP A 154 9.41 17.78 -4.45
N LYS A 155 8.20 17.48 -3.96
CA LYS A 155 7.74 17.97 -2.65
C LYS A 155 8.62 17.44 -1.51
N ALA A 156 8.95 16.15 -1.53
CA ALA A 156 9.82 15.53 -0.52
C ALA A 156 11.22 16.16 -0.53
N LYS A 157 11.79 16.37 -1.72
CA LYS A 157 13.05 17.06 -1.95
C LYS A 157 13.00 18.48 -1.40
N GLN A 158 11.99 19.27 -1.75
CA GLN A 158 11.84 20.65 -1.25
C GLN A 158 11.69 20.68 0.27
N HIS A 159 10.90 19.78 0.85
CA HIS A 159 10.73 19.70 2.29
C HIS A 159 12.04 19.37 3.00
N TRP A 160 12.76 18.36 2.50
CA TRP A 160 14.07 17.98 3.03
C TRP A 160 15.07 19.13 2.91
N ASN A 161 15.18 19.70 1.72
CA ASN A 161 16.16 20.73 1.41
C ASN A 161 15.91 22.04 2.15
N SER A 162 14.66 22.38 2.47
CA SER A 162 14.30 23.58 3.22
C SER A 162 14.24 23.38 4.73
N HIS A 163 14.21 22.13 5.22
CA HIS A 163 14.11 21.89 6.64
C HIS A 163 15.38 22.36 7.37
N ARG A 164 15.21 22.81 8.60
CA ARG A 164 16.35 23.15 9.45
C ARG A 164 16.70 21.98 10.37
N ILE A 165 17.85 21.37 10.12
CA ILE A 165 18.49 20.40 11.02
C ILE A 165 18.93 21.15 12.28
N ARG A 166 18.43 20.69 13.43
CA ARG A 166 18.77 21.26 14.74
C ARG A 166 20.12 20.72 15.21
N LYS A 167 20.79 21.50 16.07
CA LYS A 167 21.98 21.03 16.79
C LYS A 167 21.60 19.81 17.64
N SER A 168 22.26 18.67 17.42
CA SER A 168 22.23 17.51 18.31
C SER A 168 23.54 17.45 19.11
N HIS A 169 23.58 16.55 20.09
CA HIS A 169 24.82 16.26 20.83
C HIS A 169 25.78 15.36 20.02
N GLU A 170 25.23 14.63 19.04
CA GLU A 170 25.98 13.90 18.01
C GLU A 170 26.64 14.85 16.98
N THR A 171 27.56 14.32 16.18
CA THR A 171 28.37 15.02 15.16
C THR A 171 27.57 15.50 13.93
N THR A 172 26.29 15.87 14.10
CA THR A 172 25.46 16.38 12.99
C THR A 172 25.59 17.90 12.90
N VAL A 173 26.00 18.39 11.73
CA VAL A 173 26.12 19.84 11.48
C VAL A 173 24.71 20.44 11.42
N PRO A 174 24.40 21.48 12.24
CA PRO A 174 23.11 22.15 12.18
C PRO A 174 23.03 23.04 10.93
N GLY A 175 21.86 23.11 10.31
CA GLY A 175 21.70 23.94 9.13
C GLY A 175 20.57 23.46 8.23
N VAL A 176 20.43 24.13 7.10
CA VAL A 176 19.50 23.74 6.04
C VAL A 176 20.30 22.95 5.01
N PRO A 177 19.90 21.73 4.59
CA PRO A 177 20.72 20.88 3.72
C PRO A 177 21.26 21.57 2.48
N ASP A 178 20.41 22.31 1.75
CA ASP A 178 20.87 23.03 0.55
C ASP A 178 21.88 24.14 0.90
N ILE A 179 21.71 24.84 2.03
CA ILE A 179 22.70 25.82 2.49
C ILE A 179 24.01 25.12 2.89
N LEU A 180 23.93 23.97 3.56
CA LEU A 180 25.12 23.19 3.93
C LEU A 180 25.88 22.69 2.71
N TYR A 181 25.17 22.33 1.63
CA TYR A 181 25.76 21.81 0.40
C TYR A 181 26.29 22.91 -0.52
N PHE A 182 25.49 23.96 -0.78
CA PHE A 182 25.86 25.02 -1.72
C PHE A 182 26.67 26.16 -1.11
N LEU A 183 26.55 26.38 0.21
CA LEU A 183 27.20 27.49 0.94
C LEU A 183 27.82 26.99 2.26
N PRO A 184 28.73 25.99 2.20
CA PRO A 184 29.33 25.41 3.40
C PRO A 184 30.05 26.44 4.27
N GLU A 185 30.59 27.51 3.68
CA GLU A 185 31.28 28.61 4.36
C GLU A 185 30.38 29.29 5.40
N GLN A 186 29.09 29.45 5.08
CA GLN A 186 28.09 30.05 5.98
C GLN A 186 27.76 29.18 7.20
N SER A 187 28.14 27.90 7.15
CA SER A 187 27.87 26.92 8.20
C SER A 187 29.13 26.41 8.90
N GLY A 188 30.26 27.10 8.69
CA GLY A 188 31.56 26.77 9.30
C GLY A 188 32.37 25.70 8.55
N GLY A 189 31.99 25.40 7.31
CA GLY A 189 32.67 24.48 6.39
C GLY A 189 33.94 25.05 5.73
N ASP A 190 34.30 26.30 6.02
CA ASP A 190 35.50 27.01 5.53
C ASP A 190 36.87 26.34 5.83
N ARG A 191 36.88 25.19 6.51
CA ARG A 191 38.11 24.60 7.06
C ARG A 191 38.69 23.42 6.28
N GLN A 192 37.95 22.78 5.37
CA GLN A 192 38.49 21.71 4.51
C GLN A 192 37.48 21.32 3.43
N ASP A 193 37.90 21.20 2.16
CA ASP A 193 37.11 20.51 1.14
C ASP A 193 36.92 19.04 1.57
N CYS A 194 35.72 18.67 1.98
CA CYS A 194 35.36 17.29 2.32
C CYS A 194 35.10 16.42 1.07
N LEU A 195 35.54 16.88 -0.10
CA LEU A 195 35.40 16.15 -1.36
C LEU A 195 36.24 14.86 -1.30
N ALA A 196 35.57 13.72 -1.44
CA ALA A 196 36.24 12.44 -1.59
C ALA A 196 36.61 12.23 -3.06
N GLN A 197 37.89 11.98 -3.36
CA GLN A 197 38.29 11.57 -4.71
C GLN A 197 37.66 10.22 -5.03
N VAL A 198 36.91 10.16 -6.14
CA VAL A 198 36.36 8.91 -6.65
C VAL A 198 37.46 8.17 -7.41
N PRO A 199 37.79 6.92 -7.05
CA PRO A 199 38.77 6.13 -7.81
C PRO A 199 38.33 5.95 -9.27
N LEU A 200 39.28 6.04 -10.20
CA LEU A 200 39.03 5.90 -11.65
C LEU A 200 38.30 4.61 -12.01
N CYS A 201 38.59 3.49 -11.34
CA CYS A 201 37.89 2.23 -11.58
C CYS A 201 36.37 2.31 -11.34
N LYS A 202 35.92 3.12 -10.38
CA LYS A 202 34.48 3.34 -10.15
C LYS A 202 33.85 4.21 -11.23
N LEU A 203 34.61 5.14 -11.80
CA LEU A 203 34.15 5.96 -12.92
C LEU A 203 34.03 5.10 -14.19
N GLU A 204 35.02 4.24 -14.44
CA GLU A 204 34.98 3.26 -15.54
C GLU A 204 33.84 2.25 -15.38
N GLU A 205 33.56 1.79 -14.14
CA GLU A 205 32.40 0.92 -13.85
C GLU A 205 31.07 1.60 -14.18
N VAL A 206 30.90 2.87 -13.79
CA VAL A 206 29.70 3.66 -14.09
C VAL A 206 29.59 3.93 -15.59
N GLU A 207 30.70 4.28 -16.24
CA GLU A 207 30.75 4.50 -17.68
C GLU A 207 30.38 3.23 -18.46
N GLN A 208 30.87 2.06 -18.03
CA GLN A 208 30.48 0.77 -18.59
C GLN A 208 29.03 0.39 -18.29
N GLN A 209 28.45 0.81 -17.18
CA GLN A 209 27.02 0.61 -16.90
C GLN A 209 26.13 1.51 -17.77
N ILE A 210 26.57 2.75 -18.03
CA ILE A 210 25.85 3.70 -18.89
C ILE A 210 25.97 3.31 -20.37
N LEU A 211 27.15 2.83 -20.80
CA LEU A 211 27.41 2.45 -22.19
C LEU A 211 27.10 0.98 -22.50
N GLY A 212 27.10 0.11 -21.49
CA GLY A 212 26.88 -1.33 -21.60
C GLY A 212 25.49 -1.79 -21.14
N GLY A 213 24.73 -0.93 -20.46
CA GLY A 213 23.27 -1.01 -20.51
C GLY A 213 22.89 -0.78 -21.96
N SER A 214 22.13 -1.70 -22.55
CA SER A 214 21.50 -1.46 -23.84
C SER A 214 20.87 -0.07 -23.77
N ARG A 215 21.44 0.87 -24.54
CA ARG A 215 20.63 1.95 -25.10
C ARG A 215 19.66 1.23 -26.01
N GLU A 216 18.61 0.67 -25.40
CA GLU A 216 17.46 0.17 -26.12
C GLU A 216 17.00 1.37 -26.93
N GLU A 217 17.23 1.21 -28.22
CA GLU A 217 16.98 2.15 -29.28
C GLU A 217 15.52 2.57 -29.18
N GLU A 218 15.23 3.87 -28.97
CA GLU A 218 14.03 4.52 -29.52
C GLU A 218 12.68 3.78 -29.36
N THR A 219 12.48 2.95 -28.33
CA THR A 219 11.20 2.24 -28.13
C THR A 219 10.21 3.06 -27.30
N ASP A 220 10.65 4.10 -26.61
CA ASP A 220 9.80 4.93 -25.75
C ASP A 220 8.82 5.78 -26.58
N GLU A 221 9.24 6.29 -27.75
CA GLU A 221 8.42 7.19 -28.57
C GLU A 221 7.13 6.50 -29.06
N VAL A 222 7.18 5.21 -29.40
CA VAL A 222 6.01 4.49 -29.94
C VAL A 222 4.88 4.38 -28.90
N TRP A 223 5.23 4.12 -27.63
CA TRP A 223 4.24 3.99 -26.57
C TRP A 223 3.72 5.34 -26.10
N GLU A 224 4.60 6.34 -25.99
CA GLU A 224 4.22 7.71 -25.64
C GLU A 224 3.27 8.29 -26.68
N GLU A 225 3.60 8.20 -27.97
CA GLU A 225 2.72 8.64 -29.07
C GLU A 225 1.37 7.88 -29.07
N TYR A 226 1.40 6.57 -28.84
CA TYR A 226 0.18 5.76 -28.75
C TYR A 226 -0.72 6.21 -27.60
N PHE A 227 -0.18 6.39 -26.39
CA PHE A 227 -0.99 6.80 -25.25
C PHE A 227 -1.52 8.22 -25.39
N HIS A 228 -0.73 9.15 -25.94
CA HIS A 228 -1.22 10.48 -26.29
C HIS A 228 -2.37 10.43 -27.29
N TYR A 229 -2.24 9.64 -28.36
CA TYR A 229 -3.32 9.44 -29.33
C TYR A 229 -4.59 8.86 -28.69
N VAL A 230 -4.45 7.86 -27.82
CA VAL A 230 -5.59 7.26 -27.10
C VAL A 230 -6.25 8.28 -26.17
N MET A 231 -5.46 9.11 -25.48
CA MET A 231 -5.99 10.16 -24.62
C MET A 231 -6.75 11.22 -25.41
N GLU A 232 -6.18 11.72 -26.51
CA GLU A 232 -6.80 12.75 -27.35
C GLU A 232 -8.13 12.27 -27.95
N ASN A 233 -8.16 11.03 -28.46
CA ASN A 233 -9.36 10.48 -29.09
C ASN A 233 -10.49 10.14 -28.11
N ASN A 234 -10.15 9.82 -26.85
CA ASN A 234 -11.12 9.48 -25.81
C ASN A 234 -11.38 10.65 -24.85
N GLY A 235 -10.76 11.82 -25.06
CA GLY A 235 -10.94 13.01 -24.22
C GLY A 235 -10.44 12.85 -22.79
N LEU A 236 -9.41 12.02 -22.57
CA LEU A 236 -8.84 11.76 -21.24
C LEU A 236 -7.89 12.88 -20.81
N THR A 237 -7.80 13.11 -19.50
CA THR A 237 -6.91 14.12 -18.90
C THR A 237 -5.75 13.48 -18.17
N TYR A 238 -4.62 14.21 -18.10
CA TYR A 238 -3.49 13.77 -17.28
C TYR A 238 -3.86 13.73 -15.80
N PRO A 239 -3.39 12.70 -15.07
CA PRO A 239 -3.74 12.53 -13.68
C PRO A 239 -2.93 13.48 -12.80
N THR A 240 -3.60 14.07 -11.81
CA THR A 240 -2.95 14.90 -10.78
C THR A 240 -2.86 14.19 -9.43
N THR A 241 -3.64 13.11 -9.28
CA THR A 241 -3.68 12.28 -8.08
C THR A 241 -3.37 10.83 -8.41
N ILE A 242 -2.94 10.08 -7.40
CA ILE A 242 -2.68 8.63 -7.49
C ILE A 242 -3.94 7.87 -7.94
N PHE A 243 -5.13 8.35 -7.54
CA PHE A 243 -6.40 7.74 -7.90
C PHE A 243 -6.73 7.93 -9.39
N GLU A 244 -6.66 9.16 -9.88
CA GLU A 244 -6.84 9.49 -11.30
C GLU A 244 -5.82 8.74 -12.17
N ALA A 245 -4.58 8.57 -11.70
CA ALA A 245 -3.56 7.81 -12.42
C ALA A 245 -3.91 6.32 -12.54
N GLY A 246 -4.52 5.75 -11.50
CA GLY A 246 -5.01 4.37 -11.54
C GLY A 246 -6.18 4.18 -12.50
N GLU A 247 -7.11 5.13 -12.55
CA GLU A 247 -8.24 5.10 -13.50
C GLU A 247 -7.77 5.25 -14.95
N LEU A 248 -6.80 6.14 -15.20
CA LEU A 248 -6.18 6.29 -16.51
C LEU A 248 -5.47 5.00 -16.92
N PHE A 249 -4.67 4.40 -16.02
CA PHE A 249 -3.97 3.14 -16.28
C PHE A 249 -4.95 2.03 -16.70
N GLN A 250 -6.02 1.83 -15.94
CA GLN A 250 -7.01 0.80 -16.27
C GLN A 250 -7.67 1.07 -17.62
N SER A 251 -7.96 2.34 -17.93
CA SER A 251 -8.55 2.73 -19.22
C SER A 251 -7.61 2.42 -20.39
N LEU A 252 -6.32 2.79 -20.28
CA LEU A 252 -5.32 2.54 -21.31
C LEU A 252 -5.12 1.04 -21.55
N VAL A 253 -5.05 0.23 -20.48
CA VAL A 253 -4.95 -1.23 -20.58
C VAL A 253 -6.20 -1.85 -21.23
N ASN A 254 -7.39 -1.32 -20.94
CA ASN A 254 -8.63 -1.79 -21.58
C ASN A 254 -8.66 -1.49 -23.08
N PHE A 255 -8.23 -0.28 -23.50
CA PHE A 255 -8.13 0.06 -24.93
C PHE A 255 -7.10 -0.80 -25.67
N ALA A 256 -5.97 -1.04 -25.02
CA ALA A 256 -4.90 -1.88 -25.54
C ALA A 256 -5.29 -3.36 -25.73
N THR A 257 -6.06 -3.92 -24.79
CA THR A 257 -6.47 -5.32 -24.80
C THR A 257 -7.71 -5.59 -25.66
N GLY A 258 -8.32 -4.56 -26.25
CA GLY A 258 -9.46 -4.69 -27.15
C GLY A 258 -10.74 -5.20 -26.46
N LEU A 259 -10.81 -5.14 -25.13
CA LEU A 259 -12.03 -5.42 -24.36
C LEU A 259 -12.97 -4.21 -24.45
N THR A 260 -13.30 -3.80 -25.66
CA THR A 260 -14.51 -3.02 -25.88
C THR A 260 -15.68 -3.98 -25.66
N GLU A 261 -16.45 -3.75 -24.61
CA GLU A 261 -17.79 -4.33 -24.48
C GLU A 261 -18.51 -4.13 -25.82
N ALA A 262 -18.77 -5.24 -26.50
CA ALA A 262 -19.58 -5.25 -27.70
C ALA A 262 -20.98 -4.77 -27.30
N ASN A 263 -21.37 -3.61 -27.84
CA ASN A 263 -22.75 -3.10 -27.86
C ASN A 263 -23.75 -4.17 -28.32
#